data_AF-A0A5E4TS83-F1
#
_entry.id   AF-A0A5E4TS83-F1
#
_cell.length_a   1.000
_cell.length_b   1.000
_cell.length_c   1.000
_cell.angle_alpha   90.00
_cell.angle_beta   90.00
_cell.angle_gamma   90.00
#
_symmetry.space_group_name_H-M   'P 1'
#
loop_
_entity.id
_entity.type
_entity.pdbx_description
1 polymer ?
#
loop_
_entity_poly.entity_id
_entity_poly.type
_entity_poly.pdbx_seq_one_letter_code
_entity_poly.pdbx_strand_id
1 'polypeptide(L)'
;MRRSLPVILRTFLFRKGEQHFQSALAKIGPFSIYAPLLTLVLLFGFQGEQIIAQPLVILLLAVSILIQVVVNSSLAYLANRKLGVSHDVAAPSCLIGASNFFELAVATAISLFGLKSGAALATVVGVLMEVPVMLAVVKVVNASRRWYEQEA
;
A
#
# COMPACT_ATOMS: atom_id res chain seq x y z
N MET A 1 -16.69 12.46 -25.11
CA MET A 1 -15.81 12.41 -23.92
C MET A 1 -16.69 12.27 -22.66
N ARG A 2 -16.97 11.04 -22.21
CA ARG A 2 -17.85 10.76 -21.07
C ARG A 2 -17.08 11.11 -19.79
N ARG A 3 -17.42 12.21 -19.11
CA ARG A 3 -16.84 12.51 -17.79
C ARG A 3 -17.23 11.36 -16.86
N SER A 4 -16.25 10.71 -16.25
CA SER A 4 -16.48 9.61 -15.31
C SER A 4 -17.28 10.11 -14.10
N LEU A 5 -18.14 9.25 -13.55
CA LEU A 5 -19.00 9.56 -12.40
C LEU A 5 -18.26 10.25 -11.23
N PRO A 6 -17.01 9.87 -10.87
CA PRO A 6 -16.25 10.54 -9.81
C PRO A 6 -15.93 12.01 -10.14
N VAL A 7 -15.62 12.31 -11.41
CA VAL A 7 -15.31 13.67 -11.87
C VAL A 7 -16.56 14.54 -11.82
N ILE A 8 -17.72 13.99 -12.16
CA ILE A 8 -19.00 14.70 -12.06
C ILE A 8 -19.32 15.01 -10.60
N LEU A 9 -19.20 14.02 -9.72
CA LEU A 9 -19.49 14.17 -8.29
C LEU A 9 -18.58 15.22 -7.64
N ARG A 10 -17.28 15.16 -7.92
CA ARG A 10 -16.29 16.15 -7.50
C ARG A 10 -16.69 17.54 -7.96
N THR A 11 -16.96 17.72 -9.26
CA THR A 11 -17.32 19.02 -9.84
C THR A 11 -18.60 19.59 -9.21
N PHE A 12 -19.58 18.74 -8.92
CA PHE A 12 -20.83 19.15 -8.27
C PHE A 12 -20.63 19.56 -6.81
N LEU A 13 -19.78 18.85 -6.06
CA LEU A 13 -19.46 19.19 -4.67
C LEU A 13 -18.62 20.47 -4.58
N PHE A 14 -17.66 20.67 -5.48
CA PHE A 14 -16.88 21.92 -5.57
C PHE A 14 -17.77 23.13 -5.91
N ARG A 15 -18.80 22.96 -6.74
CA ARG A 15 -19.78 24.01 -7.05
C ARG A 15 -20.60 24.47 -5.85
N LYS A 16 -20.69 23.66 -4.78
CA LYS A 16 -21.36 24.03 -3.51
C LYS A 16 -20.48 24.82 -2.56
N GLY A 17 -19.25 25.17 -2.96
CA GLY A 17 -18.31 25.95 -2.18
C GLY A 17 -17.27 25.08 -1.46
N GLU A 18 -16.07 25.64 -1.28
CA GLU A 18 -14.91 24.94 -0.72
C GLU A 18 -15.18 24.35 0.67
N GLN A 19 -15.86 25.09 1.55
CA GLN A 19 -16.22 24.60 2.89
C GLN A 19 -17.15 23.38 2.85
N HIS A 20 -18.06 23.31 1.88
CA HIS A 20 -18.97 22.17 1.74
C HIS A 20 -18.23 20.94 1.19
N PHE A 21 -17.29 21.15 0.27
CA PHE A 21 -16.41 20.09 -0.24
C PHE A 21 -15.50 19.53 0.86
N GLN A 22 -14.84 20.38 1.65
CA GLN A 22 -13.99 19.97 2.76
C GLN A 22 -14.79 19.23 3.84
N SER A 23 -16.00 19.70 4.17
CA SER A 23 -16.89 19.00 5.12
C SER A 23 -17.33 17.63 4.61
N ALA A 24 -17.57 17.48 3.31
CA ALA A 24 -17.90 16.19 2.70
C ALA A 24 -16.69 15.24 2.70
N LEU A 25 -15.49 15.75 2.37
CA LEU A 25 -14.26 14.97 2.43
C LEU A 25 -13.95 14.49 3.85
N ALA A 26 -14.09 15.35 4.86
CA ALA A 26 -13.86 14.98 6.25
C ALA A 26 -14.79 13.83 6.71
N LYS A 27 -16.03 13.79 6.21
CA LYS A 27 -16.98 12.71 6.50
C LYS A 27 -16.64 11.40 5.78
N ILE A 28 -16.11 11.48 4.56
CA ILE A 28 -15.76 10.31 3.73
C ILE A 28 -14.37 9.75 4.08
N GLY A 29 -13.46 10.59 4.57
CA GLY A 29 -12.07 10.23 4.89
C GLY A 29 -11.92 8.94 5.72
N PRO A 30 -12.67 8.76 6.82
CA PRO A 30 -12.60 7.53 7.61
C PRO A 30 -12.95 6.26 6.82
N PHE A 31 -13.92 6.33 5.91
CA PHE A 31 -14.30 5.18 5.08
C PHE A 31 -13.18 4.70 4.17
N SER A 32 -12.26 5.59 3.77
CA SER A 32 -11.10 5.22 2.97
C SER A 32 -10.13 4.30 3.69
N ILE A 33 -10.11 4.34 5.03
CA ILE A 33 -9.28 3.45 5.86
C ILE A 33 -10.07 2.18 6.21
N TYR A 34 -11.35 2.32 6.55
CA TYR A 34 -12.19 1.17 6.89
C TYR A 34 -12.41 0.20 5.73
N ALA A 35 -12.54 0.69 4.49
CA ALA A 35 -12.76 -0.15 3.32
C ALA A 35 -11.62 -1.16 3.06
N PRO A 36 -10.34 -0.75 2.92
CA PRO A 36 -9.24 -1.71 2.72
C PRO A 36 -9.05 -2.63 3.92
N LEU A 37 -9.23 -2.15 5.15
CA LEU A 37 -9.17 -3.00 6.35
C LEU A 37 -10.27 -4.06 6.37
N LEU A 38 -11.50 -3.69 6.00
CA LEU A 38 -12.60 -4.65 5.90
C LEU A 38 -12.31 -5.70 4.82
N THR A 39 -11.84 -5.27 3.65
CA THR A 39 -11.43 -6.18 2.58
C THR A 39 -10.35 -7.15 3.05
N LEU A 40 -9.33 -6.65 3.76
CA LEU A 40 -8.27 -7.45 4.36
C LEU A 40 -8.86 -8.54 5.27
N VAL A 41 -9.72 -8.16 6.23
CA VAL A 41 -10.36 -9.10 7.17
C VAL A 41 -11.16 -10.17 6.42
N LEU A 42 -11.97 -9.78 5.42
CA LEU A 42 -12.77 -10.72 4.64
C LEU A 42 -11.89 -11.70 3.85
N LEU A 43 -10.82 -11.22 3.24
CA LEU A 43 -9.91 -12.04 2.44
C LEU A 43 -9.19 -13.07 3.32
N PHE A 44 -8.71 -12.69 4.50
CA PHE A 44 -8.14 -13.65 5.45
C PHE A 44 -9.17 -14.65 5.97
N GLY A 45 -10.40 -14.20 6.23
CA GLY A 45 -11.50 -15.08 6.61
C GLY A 45 -11.77 -16.15 5.54
N PHE A 46 -11.73 -15.79 4.26
CA PHE A 46 -12.01 -16.72 3.16
C PHE A 46 -10.81 -17.56 2.70
N GLN A 47 -9.57 -17.10 2.92
CA GLN A 47 -8.37 -17.77 2.43
C GLN A 47 -7.51 -18.40 3.56
N GLY A 48 -7.96 -18.32 4.81
CA GLY A 48 -7.20 -18.78 5.97
C GLY A 48 -6.80 -20.26 5.94
N GLU A 49 -7.71 -21.16 5.51
CA GLU A 49 -7.39 -22.60 5.40
C GLU A 49 -6.27 -22.86 4.39
N GLN A 50 -6.30 -22.17 3.25
CA GLN A 50 -5.29 -22.31 2.20
C GLN A 50 -3.93 -21.75 2.64
N ILE A 51 -3.92 -20.65 3.41
CA ILE A 51 -2.71 -20.09 4.00
C ILE A 51 -2.03 -21.11 4.91
N ILE A 52 -2.79 -21.82 5.75
CA ILE A 52 -2.27 -22.83 6.67
C ILE A 52 -1.84 -24.10 5.92
N ALA A 53 -2.57 -24.49 4.88
CA ALA A 53 -2.31 -25.72 4.13
C ALA A 53 -1.02 -25.66 3.27
N GLN A 54 -0.54 -24.47 2.89
CA GLN A 54 0.57 -24.31 1.93
C GLN A 54 1.74 -23.45 2.48
N PRO A 55 2.35 -23.80 3.61
CA PRO A 55 3.33 -22.95 4.28
C PRO A 55 4.59 -22.66 3.43
N LEU A 56 5.01 -23.61 2.60
CA LEU A 56 6.15 -23.43 1.69
C LEU A 56 5.89 -22.37 0.62
N VAL A 57 4.67 -22.31 0.08
CA VAL A 57 4.26 -21.28 -0.89
C VAL A 57 4.25 -19.92 -0.23
N ILE A 58 3.69 -19.83 0.99
CA ILE A 58 3.68 -18.61 1.79
C ILE A 58 5.11 -18.13 2.05
N LEU A 59 6.01 -19.02 2.44
CA LEU A 59 7.41 -18.66 2.69
C LEU A 59 8.12 -18.14 1.43
N LEU A 60 7.91 -18.80 0.29
CA LEU A 60 8.48 -18.37 -0.99
C LEU A 60 8.00 -16.96 -1.38
N LEU A 61 6.70 -16.71 -1.24
CA LEU A 61 6.11 -15.39 -1.49
C LEU A 61 6.65 -14.35 -0.51
N ALA A 62 6.67 -14.67 0.79
CA ALA A 62 7.15 -13.80 1.85
C ALA A 62 8.60 -13.35 1.63
N VAL A 63 9.49 -14.28 1.26
CA VAL A 63 10.90 -13.97 0.96
C VAL A 63 10.99 -13.05 -0.26
N SER A 64 10.24 -13.35 -1.33
CA SER A 64 10.24 -12.51 -2.53
C SER A 64 9.79 -11.08 -2.24
N ILE A 65 8.71 -10.91 -1.46
CA ILE A 65 8.17 -9.59 -1.08
C ILE A 65 9.15 -8.85 -0.17
N LEU A 66 9.75 -9.54 0.80
CA LEU A 66 10.73 -8.95 1.69
C LEU A 66 11.92 -8.38 0.91
N ILE A 67 12.46 -9.16 -0.03
CA ILE A 67 13.55 -8.72 -0.90
C ILE A 67 13.11 -7.50 -1.71
N GLN A 68 11.95 -7.56 -2.35
CA GLN A 68 11.43 -6.45 -3.14
C GLN A 68 11.32 -5.16 -2.31
N VAL A 69 10.66 -5.21 -1.15
CA VAL A 69 10.41 -4.03 -0.32
C VAL A 69 11.73 -3.44 0.19
N VAL A 70 12.64 -4.29 0.68
CA VAL A 70 13.94 -3.83 1.18
C VAL A 70 14.79 -3.22 0.06
N VAL A 71 14.84 -3.86 -1.11
CA VAL A 71 15.64 -3.36 -2.24
C VAL A 71 15.06 -2.05 -2.76
N ASN A 72 13.76 -1.99 -3.03
CA ASN A 72 13.13 -0.79 -3.58
C ASN A 72 13.17 0.39 -2.59
N SER A 73 12.89 0.15 -1.31
CA SER A 73 12.98 1.21 -0.29
C SER A 73 14.41 1.71 -0.12
N SER A 74 15.39 0.81 -0.05
CA SER A 74 16.80 1.19 0.10
C SER A 74 17.29 1.95 -1.13
N LEU A 75 16.95 1.49 -2.34
CA LEU A 75 17.33 2.17 -3.58
C LEU A 75 16.72 3.56 -3.66
N ALA A 76 15.42 3.71 -3.37
CA ALA A 76 14.76 5.00 -3.38
C ALA A 76 15.29 5.94 -2.29
N TYR A 77 15.60 5.42 -1.10
CA TYR A 77 16.15 6.21 0.00
C TYR A 77 17.57 6.72 -0.31
N LEU A 78 18.43 5.84 -0.85
CA LEU A 78 19.79 6.21 -1.27
C LEU A 78 19.78 7.14 -2.49
N ALA A 79 18.86 6.95 -3.44
CA ALA A 79 18.70 7.84 -4.58
C ALA A 79 18.30 9.25 -4.12
N ASN A 80 17.32 9.37 -3.22
CA ASN A 80 16.93 10.65 -2.63
C ASN A 80 18.10 11.33 -1.90
N ARG A 81 18.91 10.56 -1.16
CA ARG A 81 20.10 11.09 -0.48
C ARG A 81 21.13 11.63 -1.47
N LYS A 82 21.41 10.88 -2.54
CA LYS A 82 22.33 11.31 -3.61
C LYS A 82 21.84 12.56 -4.37
N LEU A 83 20.53 12.77 -4.42
CA LEU A 83 19.90 13.94 -5.03
C LEU A 83 19.78 15.14 -4.07
N GLY A 84 20.27 15.02 -2.82
CA GLY A 84 20.19 16.09 -1.82
C GLY A 84 18.79 16.36 -1.28
N VAL A 85 17.88 15.39 -1.37
CA VAL A 85 16.51 15.53 -0.88
C VAL A 85 16.50 15.41 0.65
N SER A 86 15.81 16.33 1.33
CA SER A 86 15.67 16.32 2.79
C SER A 86 14.98 15.05 3.29
N HIS A 87 15.32 14.61 4.50
CA HIS A 87 14.76 13.39 5.10
C HIS A 87 13.22 13.40 5.15
N ASP A 88 12.63 14.57 5.45
CA ASP A 88 11.18 14.76 5.54
C ASP A 88 10.43 14.45 4.22
N VAL A 89 11.13 14.48 3.08
CA VAL A 89 10.60 14.10 1.76
C VAL A 89 11.11 12.73 1.33
N ALA A 90 12.38 12.43 1.59
CA ALA A 90 13.02 11.18 1.20
C ALA A 90 12.42 9.95 1.91
N ALA A 91 12.07 10.08 3.20
CA ALA A 91 11.47 9.02 4.00
C ALA A 91 10.08 8.59 3.47
N PRO A 92 9.10 9.49 3.28
CA PRO A 92 7.84 9.10 2.63
C PRO A 92 8.04 8.70 1.16
N SER A 93 8.98 9.31 0.44
CA SER A 93 9.26 8.95 -0.95
C SER A 93 9.75 7.51 -1.11
N CYS A 94 10.67 7.05 -0.27
CA CYS A 94 11.19 5.68 -0.36
C CYS A 94 10.13 4.62 -0.02
N LEU A 95 9.21 4.97 0.88
CA LEU A 95 8.06 4.16 1.20
C LEU A 95 7.12 4.07 -0.02
N ILE A 96 6.75 5.19 -0.64
CA ILE A 96 5.93 5.19 -1.85
C ILE A 96 6.56 4.35 -2.97
N GLY A 97 7.88 4.42 -3.14
CA GLY A 97 8.61 3.64 -4.14
C GLY A 97 8.68 2.14 -3.85
N ALA A 98 8.45 1.72 -2.60
CA ALA A 98 8.49 0.31 -2.20
C ALA A 98 7.09 -0.33 -2.12
N SER A 99 6.04 0.46 -1.87
CA SER A 99 4.68 -0.03 -1.68
C SER A 99 4.06 -0.62 -2.95
N ASN A 100 3.23 -1.65 -2.79
CA ASN A 100 2.39 -2.21 -3.84
C ASN A 100 0.91 -1.90 -3.59
N PHE A 101 0.11 -1.79 -4.66
CA PHE A 101 -1.33 -1.55 -4.54
C PHE A 101 -2.12 -2.86 -4.58
N PHE A 102 -2.18 -3.53 -3.44
CA PHE A 102 -2.76 -4.87 -3.37
C PHE A 102 -4.26 -4.93 -3.54
N GLU A 103 -5.01 -3.92 -3.10
CA GLU A 103 -6.47 -3.93 -3.19
C GLU A 103 -6.91 -4.10 -4.65
N LEU A 104 -6.22 -3.43 -5.57
CA LEU A 104 -6.40 -3.62 -7.00
C LEU A 104 -5.88 -4.99 -7.46
N ALA A 105 -4.71 -5.42 -6.99
CA ALA A 105 -4.14 -6.72 -7.36
C ALA A 105 -5.07 -7.88 -6.99
N VAL A 106 -5.64 -7.87 -5.79
CA VAL A 106 -6.60 -8.88 -5.31
C VAL A 106 -7.88 -8.81 -6.13
N ALA A 107 -8.42 -7.62 -6.39
CA ALA A 107 -9.62 -7.47 -7.20
C ALA A 107 -9.41 -8.06 -8.61
N THR A 108 -8.26 -7.79 -9.23
CA THR A 108 -7.90 -8.36 -10.54
C THR A 108 -7.69 -9.87 -10.47
N ALA A 109 -6.99 -10.38 -9.46
CA ALA A 109 -6.72 -11.80 -9.31
C ALA A 109 -8.02 -12.61 -9.12
N ILE A 110 -8.93 -12.13 -8.26
CA ILE A 110 -10.24 -12.76 -8.05
C ILE A 110 -11.08 -12.67 -9.32
N SER A 111 -11.08 -11.54 -10.02
CA SER A 111 -11.89 -11.36 -11.23
C SER A 111 -11.44 -12.23 -12.40
N LEU A 112 -10.13 -12.45 -12.55
CA LEU A 112 -9.56 -13.22 -13.65
C LEU A 112 -9.41 -14.72 -13.35
N PHE A 113 -8.99 -15.06 -12.14
CA PHE A 113 -8.63 -16.44 -11.76
C PHE A 113 -9.57 -17.06 -10.74
N GLY A 114 -10.51 -16.29 -10.19
CA GLY A 114 -11.43 -16.74 -9.17
C GLY A 114 -10.83 -16.73 -7.76
N LEU A 115 -11.72 -16.79 -6.76
CA LEU A 115 -11.37 -16.65 -5.34
C LEU A 115 -10.47 -17.78 -4.80
N LYS A 116 -10.63 -19.00 -5.32
CA LYS A 116 -9.89 -20.19 -4.86
C LYS A 116 -8.56 -20.43 -5.58
N SER A 117 -8.15 -19.51 -6.46
CA SER A 117 -6.91 -19.65 -7.21
C SER A 117 -5.68 -19.36 -6.35
N GLY A 118 -4.55 -19.97 -6.70
CA GLY A 118 -3.25 -19.63 -6.10
C GLY A 118 -2.84 -18.17 -6.36
N ALA A 119 -3.33 -17.57 -7.45
CA ALA A 119 -3.10 -16.15 -7.74
C ALA A 119 -3.82 -15.24 -6.73
N ALA A 120 -5.10 -15.53 -6.42
CA ALA A 120 -5.83 -14.81 -5.38
C ALA A 120 -5.15 -14.99 -4.01
N LEU A 121 -4.72 -16.22 -3.67
CA LEU A 121 -3.96 -16.51 -2.46
C LEU A 121 -2.68 -15.68 -2.35
N ALA A 122 -1.89 -15.63 -3.42
CA ALA A 122 -0.64 -14.89 -3.45
C ALA A 122 -0.83 -13.38 -3.20
N THR A 123 -1.90 -12.79 -3.76
CA THR A 123 -2.19 -11.36 -3.57
C THR A 123 -2.61 -11.00 -2.13
N VAL A 124 -3.35 -11.87 -1.44
CA VAL A 124 -3.77 -11.65 -0.05
C VAL A 124 -2.62 -11.84 0.92
N VAL A 125 -1.83 -12.89 0.71
CA VAL A 125 -0.60 -13.15 1.47
C VAL A 125 0.40 -12.00 1.29
N GLY A 126 0.43 -11.42 0.09
CA GLY A 126 1.18 -10.21 -0.22
C GLY A 126 0.94 -9.09 0.79
N VAL A 127 -0.34 -8.76 1.01
CA VAL A 127 -0.75 -7.75 1.99
C VAL A 127 -0.32 -8.10 3.41
N LEU A 128 -0.47 -9.38 3.81
CA LEU A 128 -0.09 -9.83 5.15
C LEU A 128 1.38 -9.52 5.46
N MET A 129 2.23 -9.76 4.47
CA MET A 129 3.67 -9.63 4.60
C MET A 129 4.13 -8.18 4.41
N GLU A 130 3.55 -7.45 3.47
CA GLU A 130 4.00 -6.09 3.17
C GLU A 130 3.75 -5.14 4.32
N VAL A 131 2.57 -5.14 4.94
CA VAL A 131 2.23 -4.16 5.98
C VAL A 131 3.23 -4.21 7.17
N PRO A 132 3.56 -5.37 7.76
CA PRO A 132 4.58 -5.46 8.81
C PRO A 132 5.98 -5.05 8.34
N VAL A 133 6.40 -5.49 7.16
CA VAL A 133 7.72 -5.15 6.61
C VAL A 133 7.83 -3.65 6.37
N MET A 134 6.77 -3.03 5.86
CA MET A 134 6.69 -1.60 5.64
C MET A 134 6.80 -0.81 6.93
N LEU A 135 6.09 -1.22 7.99
CA LEU A 135 6.22 -0.60 9.31
C LEU A 135 7.64 -0.75 9.88
N ALA A 136 8.30 -1.87 9.62
CA ALA A 136 9.70 -2.07 9.98
C ALA A 136 10.63 -1.12 9.21
N VAL A 137 10.42 -0.94 7.91
CA VAL A 137 11.16 0.04 7.08
C VAL A 137 10.95 1.46 7.59
N VAL A 138 9.71 1.87 7.88
CA VAL A 138 9.40 3.19 8.48
C VAL A 138 10.22 3.39 9.76
N LYS A 139 10.23 2.38 10.64
CA LYS A 139 10.99 2.43 11.90
C LYS A 139 12.49 2.60 11.65
N VAL A 140 13.05 1.86 10.69
CA VAL A 140 14.47 1.95 10.30
C VAL A 140 14.80 3.32 9.73
N VAL A 141 14.00 3.81 8.78
CA VAL A 141 14.20 5.11 8.11
C VAL A 141 14.12 6.28 9.10
N ASN A 142 13.19 6.21 10.06
CA ASN A 142 13.09 7.22 11.11
C ASN A 142 14.30 7.17 12.07
N ALA A 143 14.80 5.97 12.38
CA ALA A 143 15.99 5.81 13.21
C ALA A 143 17.28 6.28 12.50
N SER A 144 17.34 6.16 11.17
CA SER A 144 18.51 6.56 10.36
C SER A 144 18.57 8.07 10.07
N ARG A 145 17.65 8.89 10.59
CA ARG A 145 17.60 10.34 10.34
C ARG A 145 18.94 11.05 10.58
N ARG A 146 19.58 10.78 11.73
CA ARG A 146 20.87 11.39 12.08
C ARG A 146 21.98 11.08 11.09
N TRP A 147 22.05 9.84 10.62
CA TRP A 147 23.02 9.44 9.59
C TRP A 147 22.68 10.08 8.24
N TYR A 148 21.40 10.12 7.88
CA TYR A 148 20.96 10.66 6.60
C TYR A 148 21.35 12.13 6.44
N GLU A 149 21.15 12.93 7.50
CA GLU A 149 21.45 14.38 7.53
C GLU A 149 22.96 14.70 7.64
N GLN A 150 23.84 13.73 7.89
CA GLN A 150 25.29 13.96 8.02
C GLN A 150 26.06 14.07 6.68
N GLU A 151 25.49 13.57 5.58
CA GLU A 151 26.13 13.61 4.24
C GLU A 151 25.36 14.50 3.24
N ALA A 152 24.41 15.30 3.72
CA ALA A 152 23.64 16.25 2.90
C ALA A 152 24.22 17.66 2.99
#